data_AF-A0A9Q3ZFB7-F1
#
_entry.id   AF-A0A9Q3ZFB7-F1
#
_cell.length_a   1.000
_cell.length_b   1.000
_cell.length_c   1.000
_cell.angle_alpha   90.00
_cell.angle_beta   90.00
_cell.angle_gamma   90.00
#
_symmetry.space_group_name_H-M   'P 1'
#
loop_
_entity.id
_entity.type
_entity.pdbx_description
1 polymer ?
#
loop_
_entity_poly.entity_id
_entity_poly.type
_entity_poly.pdbx_seq_one_letter_code
_entity_poly.pdbx_strand_id
1 'polypeptide(L)'
;MLRRGRGRSLSHTLHTLAPILRGWAAYYQLTASKRALETVDGWLRRKLRGILWRQWKRPATRARALMRLGLSEARACHSASNGRGPWWNSGASHLKVALPNRYFARLGLVSLVDTVVRLQSRP
;
A
#
# COMPACT_ATOMS: atom_id res chain seq x y z
N MET A 1 -4.24 -10.20 -10.21
CA MET A 1 -3.08 -10.09 -9.28
C MET A 1 -3.44 -9.53 -7.91
N LEU A 2 -4.19 -8.42 -7.78
CA LEU A 2 -4.52 -7.79 -6.47
C LEU A 2 -5.89 -8.22 -5.87
N ARG A 3 -6.37 -9.43 -6.19
CA ARG A 3 -7.71 -9.91 -5.81
C ARG A 3 -7.63 -10.91 -4.63
N ARG A 4 -8.39 -10.60 -3.56
CA ARG A 4 -8.56 -11.27 -2.24
C ARG A 4 -7.24 -11.60 -1.53
N GLY A 5 -7.19 -11.39 -0.21
CA GLY A 5 -6.01 -11.66 0.62
C GLY A 5 -5.68 -13.16 0.70
N ARG A 6 -5.24 -13.73 -0.42
CA ARG A 6 -4.54 -15.01 -0.46
C ARG A 6 -3.40 -14.89 0.54
N GLY A 7 -3.14 -15.93 1.33
CA GLY A 7 -2.15 -15.95 2.41
C GLY A 7 -0.69 -15.72 1.99
N ARG A 8 -0.46 -15.09 0.83
CA ARG A 8 0.84 -14.65 0.35
C ARG A 8 1.32 -13.45 1.15
N SER A 9 2.61 -13.41 1.41
CA SER A 9 3.22 -12.25 2.06
C SER A 9 3.08 -11.00 1.20
N LEU A 10 3.04 -9.84 1.86
CA LEU A 10 3.03 -8.55 1.16
C LEU A 10 4.31 -8.36 0.35
N SER A 11 5.46 -8.80 0.88
CA SER A 11 6.75 -8.76 0.19
C SER A 11 6.72 -9.52 -1.13
N HIS A 12 6.20 -10.75 -1.14
CA HIS A 12 6.03 -11.52 -2.38
C HIS A 12 5.11 -10.79 -3.38
N THR A 13 4.01 -10.20 -2.90
CA THR A 13 3.11 -9.42 -3.76
C THR A 13 3.82 -8.23 -4.39
N LEU A 14 4.65 -7.51 -3.62
CA LEU A 14 5.42 -6.37 -4.11
C LEU A 14 6.50 -6.81 -5.10
N HIS A 15 7.18 -7.92 -4.84
CA HIS A 15 8.17 -8.48 -5.76
C HIS A 15 7.56 -8.82 -7.13
N THR A 16 6.38 -9.45 -7.16
CA THR A 16 5.66 -9.71 -8.42
C THR A 16 5.17 -8.43 -9.10
N LEU A 17 4.80 -7.39 -8.34
CA LEU A 17 4.36 -6.11 -8.90
C LEU A 17 5.52 -5.28 -9.47
N ALA A 18 6.71 -5.36 -8.89
CA ALA A 18 7.84 -4.51 -9.23
C ALA A 18 8.17 -4.47 -10.75
N PRO A 19 8.33 -5.59 -11.47
CA PRO A 19 8.60 -5.54 -12.91
C PRO A 19 7.44 -4.93 -13.72
N ILE A 20 6.20 -5.18 -13.31
CA ILE A 20 5.00 -4.62 -13.97
C ILE A 20 4.97 -3.10 -13.82
N LEU A 21 5.23 -2.59 -12.61
CA LEU A 21 5.27 -1.14 -12.35
C LEU A 21 6.41 -0.46 -13.12
N ARG A 22 7.58 -1.09 -13.21
CA ARG A 22 8.70 -0.57 -14.00
C ARG A 22 8.37 -0.53 -15.50
N GLY A 23 7.78 -1.59 -16.05
CA GLY A 23 7.36 -1.64 -17.45
C GLY A 23 6.27 -0.60 -17.76
N TRP A 24 5.29 -0.46 -16.87
CA TRP A 24 4.24 0.56 -16.99
C TRP A 24 4.83 1.99 -16.94
N ALA A 25 5.77 2.24 -16.01
CA ALA A 25 6.45 3.54 -15.92
C ALA A 25 7.28 3.84 -17.17
N ALA A 26 7.96 2.85 -17.76
CA ALA A 26 8.70 3.00 -19.01
C ALA A 26 7.77 3.31 -20.18
N TYR A 27 6.62 2.63 -20.27
CA TYR A 27 5.63 2.88 -21.31
C TYR A 27 5.07 4.32 -21.24
N TYR A 28 4.78 4.81 -20.02
CA TYR A 28 4.25 6.16 -19.81
C TYR A 28 5.34 7.21 -19.54
N GLN A 29 6.62 6.94 -19.83
CA GLN A 29 7.72 7.84 -19.47
C GLN A 29 7.65 9.22 -20.13
N LEU A 30 6.97 9.34 -21.28
CA LEU A 30 6.77 10.60 -22.00
C LEU A 30 5.61 11.44 -21.44
N THR A 31 4.97 11.00 -20.35
CA THR A 31 3.91 11.79 -19.73
C THR A 31 4.47 13.06 -19.07
N ALA A 32 3.82 14.20 -19.34
CA ALA A 32 4.12 15.44 -18.65
C ALA A 32 3.49 15.52 -17.24
N SER A 33 2.53 14.64 -16.92
CA SER A 33 1.72 14.76 -15.71
C SER A 33 2.26 13.95 -14.53
N LYS A 34 3.09 14.60 -13.70
CA LYS A 34 3.51 14.04 -12.40
C LYS A 34 2.31 13.72 -11.49
N ARG A 35 1.25 14.53 -11.54
CA ARG A 35 0.06 14.38 -10.70
C ARG A 35 -0.70 13.08 -10.97
N ALA A 36 -0.75 12.64 -12.23
CA ALA A 36 -1.35 11.37 -12.60
C ALA A 36 -0.58 10.20 -11.98
N LEU A 37 0.76 10.23 -12.05
CA LEU A 37 1.64 9.21 -11.45
C LEU A 37 1.46 9.14 -9.93
N GLU A 38 1.44 10.29 -9.24
CA GLU A 38 1.19 10.36 -7.79
C GLU A 38 -0.16 9.76 -7.39
N THR A 39 -1.18 9.96 -8.22
CA THR A 39 -2.52 9.43 -8.00
C THR A 39 -2.53 7.91 -8.08
N VAL A 40 -1.87 7.33 -9.10
CA VAL A 40 -1.72 5.88 -9.24
C VAL A 40 -0.92 5.29 -8.08
N ASP A 41 0.18 5.94 -7.70
CA ASP A 41 1.00 5.56 -6.55
C ASP A 41 0.20 5.57 -5.24
N GLY A 42 -0.62 6.61 -5.02
CA GLY A 42 -1.52 6.72 -3.88
C GLY A 42 -2.58 5.63 -3.86
N TRP A 43 -3.19 5.35 -5.00
CA TRP A 43 -4.17 4.28 -5.18
C TRP A 43 -3.56 2.91 -4.90
N LEU A 44 -2.34 2.65 -5.37
CA LEU A 44 -1.62 1.40 -5.17
C LEU A 44 -1.35 1.15 -3.68
N ARG A 45 -0.82 2.16 -2.96
CA ARG A 45 -0.63 2.07 -1.50
C ARG A 45 -1.94 1.82 -0.76
N ARG A 46 -3.04 2.46 -1.17
CA ARG A 46 -4.37 2.19 -0.60
C ARG A 46 -4.85 0.76 -0.87
N LYS A 47 -4.60 0.21 -2.07
CA LYS A 47 -4.90 -1.19 -2.37
C LYS A 47 -4.09 -2.14 -1.48
N LEU A 48 -2.80 -1.89 -1.29
CA LEU A 48 -1.93 -2.70 -0.42
C LEU A 48 -2.37 -2.67 1.04
N ARG A 49 -2.71 -1.50 1.60
CA ARG A 49 -3.35 -1.40 2.93
C ARG A 49 -4.63 -2.23 3.01
N GLY A 50 -5.45 -2.19 1.97
CA GLY A 50 -6.67 -2.99 1.88
C GLY A 50 -6.43 -4.50 1.75
N ILE A 51 -5.27 -4.94 1.23
CA ILE A 51 -4.89 -6.35 1.22
C ILE A 51 -4.52 -6.80 2.63
N LEU A 52 -3.65 -6.06 3.33
CA LEU A 52 -3.28 -6.34 4.73
C LEU A 52 -4.52 -6.40 5.64
N TRP A 53 -5.44 -5.44 5.51
CA TRP A 53 -6.68 -5.44 6.29
C TRP A 53 -7.54 -6.70 6.08
N ARG A 54 -7.57 -7.23 4.85
CA ARG A 54 -8.28 -8.48 4.55
C ARG A 54 -7.56 -9.71 5.06
N GLN A 55 -6.22 -9.70 5.05
CA GLN A 55 -5.40 -10.77 5.64
C GLN A 55 -5.62 -10.84 7.16
N TRP A 56 -5.78 -9.70 7.83
CA TRP A 56 -6.18 -9.63 9.24
C TRP A 56 -7.69 -9.88 9.39
N LYS A 57 -8.11 -11.12 9.16
CA LYS A 57 -9.53 -11.50 9.08
C LYS A 57 -10.30 -11.25 10.39
N ARG A 58 -9.71 -11.59 11.53
CA ARG A 58 -10.36 -11.51 12.85
C ARG A 58 -10.07 -10.15 13.53
N PRO A 59 -11.03 -9.54 14.26
CA PRO A 59 -10.82 -8.29 14.99
C PRO A 59 -9.60 -8.33 15.93
N ALA A 60 -9.45 -9.42 16.70
CA ALA A 60 -8.29 -9.62 17.57
C ALA A 60 -6.96 -9.65 16.79
N THR A 61 -6.93 -10.20 15.58
CA THR A 61 -5.73 -10.18 14.72
C THR A 61 -5.44 -8.77 14.21
N ARG A 62 -6.47 -7.99 13.88
CA ARG A 62 -6.31 -6.58 13.47
C ARG A 62 -5.74 -5.75 14.60
N ALA A 63 -6.33 -5.82 15.79
CA ALA A 63 -5.85 -5.08 16.96
C ALA A 63 -4.37 -5.40 17.25
N ARG A 64 -4.02 -6.69 17.34
CA ARG A 64 -2.61 -7.13 17.54
C ARG A 64 -1.67 -6.68 16.43
N ALA A 65 -2.11 -6.67 15.16
CA ALA A 65 -1.28 -6.18 14.07
C ALA A 65 -1.06 -4.66 14.16
N LEU A 66 -2.12 -3.90 14.45
CA LEU A 66 -2.06 -2.45 14.62
C LEU A 66 -1.16 -2.05 15.81
N MET A 67 -1.25 -2.75 16.94
CA MET A 67 -0.38 -2.53 18.10
C MET A 67 1.09 -2.81 17.76
N ARG A 68 1.39 -3.91 17.08
CA ARG A 68 2.75 -4.21 16.59
C ARG A 68 3.29 -3.15 15.62
N LEU A 69 2.39 -2.42 14.94
CA LEU A 69 2.73 -1.32 14.04
C LEU A 69 2.76 0.05 14.76
N GLY A 70 2.68 0.07 16.10
CA GLY A 70 2.89 1.24 16.94
C GLY A 70 1.63 2.03 17.30
N LEU A 71 0.42 1.48 17.12
CA LEU A 71 -0.79 2.10 17.67
C LEU A 71 -0.98 1.72 19.14
N SER A 72 -1.49 2.65 19.95
CA SER A 72 -1.95 2.33 21.30
C SER A 72 -3.07 1.30 21.27
N GLU A 73 -3.17 0.50 22.34
CA GLU A 73 -4.17 -0.56 22.46
C GLU A 73 -5.59 -0.05 22.25
N ALA A 74 -5.98 1.02 22.95
CA ALA A 74 -7.31 1.63 22.82
C ALA A 74 -7.64 1.99 21.36
N ARG A 75 -6.70 2.66 20.66
CA ARG A 75 -6.88 3.06 19.26
C ARG A 75 -6.92 1.85 18.33
N ALA A 76 -6.10 0.83 18.58
CA ALA A 76 -6.05 -0.40 17.80
C ALA A 76 -7.36 -1.20 17.93
N CYS A 77 -7.86 -1.37 19.15
CA CYS A 77 -9.11 -2.06 19.45
C CYS A 77 -10.30 -1.34 18.80
N HIS A 78 -10.45 -0.04 19.01
CA HIS A 78 -11.51 0.76 18.38
C HIS A 78 -11.45 0.70 16.84
N SER A 79 -10.24 0.76 16.26
CA SER A 79 -10.08 0.65 14.81
C SER A 79 -10.44 -0.75 14.29
N ALA A 80 -10.13 -1.81 15.04
CA ALA A 80 -10.39 -3.18 14.64
C ALA A 80 -11.89 -3.55 14.65
N SER A 81 -12.67 -2.95 15.56
CA SER A 81 -14.09 -3.23 15.78
C SER A 81 -15.05 -2.20 15.15
N ASN A 82 -14.56 -1.24 14.37
CA ASN A 82 -15.37 -0.13 13.82
C ASN A 82 -16.48 -0.48 12.81
N GLY A 83 -16.69 -1.77 12.49
CA GLY A 83 -17.72 -2.23 11.56
C GLY A 83 -17.52 -1.85 10.08
N ARG A 84 -16.48 -1.08 9.73
CA ARG A 84 -16.27 -0.58 8.37
C ARG A 84 -15.60 -1.62 7.47
N GLY A 85 -15.92 -1.53 6.17
CA GLY A 85 -15.37 -2.43 5.15
C GLY A 85 -13.87 -2.22 4.86
N PRO A 86 -13.21 -3.15 4.16
CA PRO A 86 -11.77 -3.08 3.89
C PRO A 86 -11.30 -1.85 3.10
N TRP A 87 -12.09 -1.38 2.14
CA TRP A 87 -11.73 -0.22 1.32
C TRP A 87 -11.86 1.11 2.08
N TRP A 88 -12.80 1.18 3.02
CA TRP A 88 -12.93 2.33 3.91
C TRP A 88 -11.72 2.38 4.83
N ASN A 89 -11.41 1.27 5.52
CA ASN A 89 -10.27 1.20 6.44
C ASN A 89 -8.94 1.49 5.74
N SER A 90 -8.75 1.04 4.48
CA SER A 90 -7.51 1.29 3.74
C SER A 90 -7.19 2.77 3.48
N GLY A 91 -8.19 3.64 3.56
CA GLY A 91 -8.04 5.09 3.48
C GLY A 91 -8.06 5.81 4.84
N ALA A 92 -8.38 5.11 5.92
CA ALA A 92 -8.60 5.69 7.24
C ALA A 92 -7.27 6.06 7.94
N SER A 93 -7.36 7.01 8.89
CA SER A 93 -6.18 7.56 9.59
C SER A 93 -5.39 6.50 10.34
N HIS A 94 -6.06 5.54 10.99
CA HIS A 94 -5.39 4.47 11.73
C HIS A 94 -4.49 3.60 10.84
N LEU A 95 -4.93 3.23 9.62
CA LEU A 95 -4.08 2.48 8.68
C LEU A 95 -3.03 3.35 7.99
N LYS A 96 -3.28 4.64 7.78
CA LYS A 96 -2.25 5.55 7.27
C LYS A 96 -1.11 5.72 8.28
N VAL A 97 -1.43 5.79 9.57
CA VAL A 97 -0.45 5.87 10.66
C VAL A 97 0.28 4.54 10.85
N ALA A 98 -0.43 3.41 10.90
CA ALA A 98 0.17 2.09 11.07
C ALA A 98 1.02 1.66 9.85
N LEU A 99 0.60 2.05 8.64
CA LEU A 99 1.22 1.67 7.37
C LEU A 99 1.51 2.94 6.54
N PRO A 100 2.50 3.75 6.96
CA PRO A 100 2.87 4.97 6.26
C PRO A 100 3.54 4.66 4.91
N ASN A 101 3.70 5.66 4.04
CA ASN A 101 4.32 5.43 2.72
C ASN A 101 5.72 4.81 2.83
N ARG A 102 6.51 5.23 3.84
CA ARG A 102 7.83 4.67 4.16
C ARG A 102 7.82 3.16 4.45
N TYR A 103 6.72 2.63 4.99
CA TYR A 103 6.59 1.19 5.24
C TYR A 103 6.62 0.41 3.92
N PHE A 104 5.87 0.88 2.92
CA PHE A 104 5.84 0.22 1.61
C PHE A 104 7.14 0.43 0.83
N ALA A 105 7.75 1.61 0.93
CA ALA A 105 9.06 1.87 0.32
C ALA A 105 10.13 0.91 0.86
N ARG A 106 10.20 0.70 2.18
CA ARG A 106 11.12 -0.26 2.80
C ARG A 106 10.87 -1.70 2.37
N LEU A 107 9.63 -2.06 2.06
CA LEU A 107 9.28 -3.37 1.51
C LEU A 107 9.53 -3.51 0.00
N GLY A 108 10.11 -2.50 -0.65
CA GLY A 108 10.47 -2.54 -2.07
C GLY A 108 9.35 -2.16 -3.03
N LEU A 109 8.32 -1.43 -2.56
CA LEU A 109 7.34 -0.85 -3.48
C LEU A 109 8.02 0.18 -4.39
N VAL A 110 7.99 -0.07 -5.70
CA VAL A 110 8.48 0.85 -6.73
C VAL A 110 7.59 2.10 -6.77
N SER A 111 8.23 3.26 -6.71
CA SER A 111 7.60 4.57 -6.94
C SER A 111 7.53 4.84 -8.45
N LEU A 112 6.33 5.10 -8.96
CA LEU A 112 6.13 5.41 -10.38
C LEU A 112 6.73 6.78 -10.70
N VAL A 113 6.53 7.76 -9.82
CA VAL A 113 7.10 9.10 -9.95
C VAL A 113 8.63 9.04 -10.07
N ASP A 114 9.30 8.39 -9.12
CA ASP A 114 10.76 8.34 -9.10
C ASP A 114 11.32 7.52 -10.29
N THR A 115 10.55 6.52 -10.76
CA THR A 115 10.94 5.72 -11.91
C THR A 115 10.83 6.53 -13.21
N VAL A 116 9.74 7.27 -13.41
CA VAL A 116 9.56 8.11 -14.60
C VAL A 116 10.57 9.25 -14.62
N VAL A 117 10.76 9.95 -13.50
CA VAL A 117 11.76 11.03 -13.39
C VAL A 117 13.14 10.51 -13.76
N ARG A 118 13.55 9.36 -13.20
CA ARG A 118 14.85 8.74 -13.53
C ARG A 118 14.97 8.39 -15.03
N LEU A 119 13.90 7.94 -15.67
CA LEU A 119 13.91 7.59 -17.10
C LEU A 119 13.98 8.84 -17.98
N GLN A 120 13.31 9.92 -17.61
CA GLN A 120 13.35 11.20 -18.31
C GLN A 120 14.70 11.90 -18.19
N SER A 121 15.45 11.65 -17.10
CA SER A 121 16.79 12.22 -16.89
C SER A 121 17.93 11.42 -17.54
N ARG A 122 17.64 10.34 -18.28
CA ARG A 122 18.67 9.60 -19.01
C ARG A 122 19.07 10.39 -20.27
N PRO A 123 20.38 10.54 -20.53
CA PRO A 123 20.86 11.16 -21.77
C PRO A 123 20.50 10.33 -23.00
#